data_AF-A0A1Z9J8V3-F1
#
_entry.id   AF-A0A1Z9J8V3-F1
#
_cell.length_a   1.000
_cell.length_b   1.000
_cell.length_c   1.000
_cell.angle_alpha   90.00
_cell.angle_beta   90.00
_cell.angle_gamma   90.00
#
_symmetry.space_group_name_H-M   'P 1'
#
loop_
_entity.id
_entity.type
_entity.pdbx_description
1 polymer ?
#
loop_
_entity_poly.entity_id
_entity_poly.type
_entity_poly.pdbx_seq_one_letter_code
_entity_poly.pdbx_strand_id
1 'polypeptide(L)' 'MFPLPGCCWSEPGDSSYAKYQQRKLHMLKGWRDAVERQLAAANAAITTLEQQIERDNVS' A
#
# COMPACT_ATOMS: atom_id res chain seq x y z
N MET A 1 -39.59 19.01 21.40
CA MET A 1 -38.38 18.93 22.25
C MET A 1 -37.34 18.11 21.49
N PHE A 2 -36.26 18.77 21.08
CA PHE A 2 -35.09 18.12 20.49
C PHE A 2 -34.07 17.85 21.61
N PRO A 3 -33.42 16.67 21.66
CA PRO A 3 -32.21 16.50 22.44
C PRO A 3 -30.98 16.71 21.54
N LEU A 4 -30.21 17.73 21.87
CA LEU A 4 -28.75 17.86 21.67
C LEU A 4 -28.13 17.84 23.09
N PRO A 5 -26.81 17.73 23.30
CA PRO A 5 -25.76 16.95 22.65
C PRO A 5 -25.01 16.09 23.72
N GLY A 6 -25.08 14.77 23.61
CA GLY A 6 -24.29 13.83 24.44
C GLY A 6 -23.37 13.04 23.55
N CYS A 7 -22.12 13.50 23.42
CA CYS A 7 -21.09 12.91 22.58
C CYS A 7 -20.96 11.40 22.84
N CYS A 8 -21.05 10.61 21.75
CA CYS A 8 -20.44 9.32 21.48
C CYS A 8 -19.59 8.68 22.61
N TRP A 9 -20.21 8.22 23.70
CA TRP A 9 -19.65 7.19 24.58
C TRP A 9 -20.23 5.85 24.15
N SER A 10 -19.96 5.47 22.89
CA SER A 10 -19.97 4.04 22.57
C SER A 10 -18.63 3.52 23.08
N GLU A 11 -18.65 2.71 24.14
CA GLU A 11 -17.50 1.88 24.49
C GLU A 11 -16.93 1.31 23.19
N PRO A 12 -15.62 1.45 22.91
CA PRO A 12 -15.03 0.82 21.74
C PRO A 12 -15.05 -0.67 22.00
N GLY A 13 -16.18 -1.33 21.71
CA GLY A 13 -16.26 -2.77 21.77
C GLY A 13 -15.14 -3.31 20.90
N ASP A 14 -14.32 -4.22 21.44
CA ASP A 14 -13.09 -4.77 20.84
C ASP A 14 -13.20 -5.05 19.34
N SER A 15 -14.40 -5.40 18.87
CA SER A 15 -14.71 -5.59 17.45
C SER A 15 -14.44 -4.37 16.55
N SER A 16 -14.65 -3.13 17.03
CA SER A 16 -14.43 -1.91 16.25
C SER A 16 -12.94 -1.61 16.08
N TYR A 17 -12.17 -1.79 17.16
CA TYR A 17 -10.71 -1.62 17.14
C TYR A 17 -10.03 -2.69 16.28
N ALA A 18 -10.42 -3.96 16.44
CA ALA A 18 -9.91 -5.06 15.63
C ALA A 18 -10.20 -4.86 14.13
N LYS A 19 -11.42 -4.44 13.77
CA LYS A 19 -11.78 -4.12 12.37
C LYS A 19 -11.00 -2.92 11.83
N TYR A 20 -10.71 -1.92 12.65
CA TYR A 20 -9.86 -0.80 12.26
C TYR A 20 -8.42 -1.25 11.97
N GLN A 21 -7.84 -2.05 12.86
CA GLN A 21 -6.49 -2.61 12.67
C GLN A 21 -6.40 -3.48 11.42
N GLN A 22 -7.40 -4.33 11.17
CA GLN A 22 -7.46 -5.17 9.96
C GLN A 22 -7.50 -4.33 8.67
N ARG A 23 -8.30 -3.25 8.64
CA ARG A 23 -8.34 -2.34 7.48
C ARG A 23 -7.00 -1.63 7.26
N LYS A 24 -6.37 -1.15 8.34
CA LYS A 24 -5.05 -0.53 8.27
C LYS A 24 -3.99 -1.50 7.74
N LEU A 25 -4.01 -2.74 8.21
CA LEU A 25 -3.11 -3.79 7.74
C LEU A 25 -3.32 -4.10 6.26
N HIS A 26 -4.58 -4.24 5.82
CA HIS A 26 -4.90 -4.47 4.41
C HIS A 26 -4.41 -3.32 3.51
N MET A 27 -4.59 -2.07 3.96
CA MET A 27 -4.10 -0.90 3.23
C MET A 27 -2.57 -0.93 3.08
N LEU A 28 -1.84 -1.17 4.17
CA LEU A 28 -0.37 -1.24 4.16
C LEU A 28 0.14 -2.37 3.25
N LYS A 29 -0.51 -3.53 3.25
CA LYS A 29 -0.19 -4.62 2.31
C LYS A 29 -0.40 -4.19 0.87
N GLY A 30 -1.53 -3.56 0.56
CA GLY A 30 -1.80 -3.06 -0.79
C GLY A 30 -0.76 -2.05 -1.27
N TRP A 31 -0.31 -1.15 -0.38
CA TRP A 31 0.77 -0.21 -0.70
C TRP A 31 2.10 -0.91 -0.94
N ARG A 32 2.48 -1.87 -0.09
CA ARG A 32 3.67 -2.70 -0.31
C ARG A 32 3.61 -3.38 -1.68
N ASP A 33 2.50 -4.05 -1.99
CA ASP A 33 2.34 -4.78 -3.25
C ASP A 33 2.39 -3.83 -4.47
N ALA A 34 1.94 -2.58 -4.33
CA ALA A 34 2.07 -1.57 -5.38
C ALA A 34 3.54 -1.16 -5.60
N VAL A 35 4.27 -0.91 -4.51
CA VAL A 35 5.70 -0.57 -4.56
C VAL A 35 6.51 -1.74 -5.13
N GLU A 36 6.21 -2.98 -4.73
CA GLU A 36 6.88 -4.17 -5.26
C GLU A 36 6.69 -4.32 -6.77
N ARG A 37 5.49 -4.02 -7.30
CA ARG A 37 5.24 -3.99 -8.75
C ARG A 37 6.04 -2.89 -9.46
N GLN A 38 6.09 -1.69 -8.88
CA GLN A 38 6.87 -0.59 -9.45
C GLN A 38 8.36 -0.90 -9.46
N LEU A 39 8.87 -1.52 -8.40
CA LEU A 39 10.25 -1.96 -8.30
C LEU A 39 10.57 -3.04 -9.34
N ALA A 40 9.68 -4.01 -9.54
CA ALA A 40 9.84 -5.02 -10.59
C ALA A 40 9.86 -4.39 -11.99
N ALA A 41 8.99 -3.42 -12.26
CA ALA A 41 8.97 -2.70 -13.54
C ALA A 41 10.26 -1.88 -13.75
N ALA A 42 10.75 -1.19 -12.72
CA ALA A 42 12.00 -0.43 -12.78
C ALA A 42 13.19 -1.37 -13.06
N ASN A 43 13.26 -2.52 -12.39
CA ASN A 43 14.30 -3.52 -12.63
C ASN A 43 14.25 -4.07 -14.07
N ALA A 44 13.05 -4.34 -14.61
CA ALA A 44 12.92 -4.79 -16.00
C ALA A 44 13.41 -3.73 -16.99
N ALA A 45 13.12 -2.46 -16.74
CA ALA A 45 13.62 -1.35 -17.57
C ALA A 45 15.15 -1.23 -17.49
N ILE A 46 15.74 -1.37 -16.29
CA ILE A 46 17.19 -1.36 -16.08
C ILE A 46 17.84 -2.48 -16.89
N THR A 47 17.39 -3.73 -16.73
CA THR A 47 17.95 -4.87 -17.46
C THR A 47 17.84 -4.68 -18.98
N THR A 48 16.74 -4.09 -19.45
CA THR A 48 16.56 -3.79 -20.87
C THR A 48 17.59 -2.79 -21.37
N LEU A 49 17.91 -1.76 -20.58
CA LEU A 49 18.93 -0.76 -20.93
C LEU A 49 20.34 -1.36 -20.87
N GLU A 50 20.64 -2.18 -19.85
CA GLU A 50 21.93 -2.89 -19.75
C GLU A 50 22.19 -3.75 -20.98
N GLN A 51 21.19 -4.51 -21.44
CA GLN A 51 21.28 -5.32 -22.67
C GLN A 51 21.45 -4.48 -23.93
N GLN A 52 20.90 -3.26 -23.97
CA GLN A 52 21.12 -2.34 -25.10
C GLN A 52 22.58 -1.89 -25.13
N ILE A 53 23.11 -1.45 -23.98
CA ILE A 53 24.50 -1.01 -23.84
C ILE A 53 25.47 -2.13 -24.20
N GLU A 54 25.23 -3.36 -23.74
CA GLU A 54 26.09 -4.51 -24.06
C GLU A 54 26.10 -4.79 -25.57
N ARG A 55 24.95 -4.75 -26.25
CA ARG A 55 24.89 -4.94 -27.70
C ARG A 55 25.61 -3.84 -28.47
N ASP A 56 25.47 -2.59 -28.04
CA ASP A 56 26.12 -1.45 -28.67
C ASP A 56 27.64 -1.48 -28.47
N ASN A 57 28.12 -1.99 -27.34
CA ASN A 57 29.56 -2.14 -27.05
C ASN A 57 30.23 -3.31 -27.77
N VAL A 58 29.47 -4.31 -28.21
CA VAL A 58 29.97 -5.49 -28.94
C VAL A 58 29.94 -5.26 -30.47
N SER A 59 29.29 -4.18 -30.93
CA SER A 59 29.21 -3.76 -32.34
C SER A 59 30.35 -2.82 -32.73
#